data_AF-A0A2V5J128-F1
#
_entry.id   AF-A0A2V5J128-F1
#
_cell.length_a   1.000
_cell.length_b   1.000
_cell.length_c   1.000
_cell.angle_alpha   90.00
_cell.angle_beta   90.00
_cell.angle_gamma   90.00
#
_symmetry.space_group_name_H-M   'P 1'
#
loop_
_entity.id
_entity.type
_entity.pdbx_description
1 polymer ?
#
loop_
_entity_poly.entity_id
_entity_poly.type
_entity_poly.pdbx_seq_one_letter_code
_entity_poly.pdbx_strand_id
1 'polypeptide(L)'
;MTDNTPEEPPDYPVLEEATLIRLEGREFQVGTGRYRLDRLVSEKVYRSYIERRAVFHATKLDDQQQQQVVVKFFIHQHPVLPRGGEARRLFSHLAQPAFEGEVQALEATRGLNGFPQLRNWESTVQSTEFENPGGRMNLIAMTRLPGFSLSFYANDLREPSRSKPIKARLVELVELRKDLSPVPLCLGC
;
A
#
# COMPACT_ATOMS: atom_id res chain seq x y z
N MET A 1 -15.25 1.35 23.81
CA MET A 1 -14.05 1.01 23.01
C MET A 1 -13.51 2.32 22.50
N THR A 2 -12.38 2.77 23.02
CA THR A 2 -11.75 4.04 22.65
C THR A 2 -11.15 3.92 21.25
N ASP A 3 -11.65 4.74 20.32
CA ASP A 3 -11.03 4.97 19.02
C ASP A 3 -9.67 5.62 19.28
N ASN A 4 -8.63 4.78 19.43
CA ASN A 4 -7.25 5.21 19.66
C ASN A 4 -6.53 5.53 18.33
N THR A 5 -7.29 5.92 17.31
CA THR A 5 -6.70 6.48 16.11
C THR A 5 -6.14 7.86 16.47
N PRO A 6 -4.83 8.10 16.36
CA PRO A 6 -4.34 9.46 16.46
C PRO A 6 -5.02 10.25 15.34
N GLU A 7 -5.83 11.25 15.70
CA GLU A 7 -6.26 12.28 14.76
C GLU A 7 -5.03 12.82 14.06
N GLU A 8 -5.11 12.97 12.74
CA GLU A 8 -3.98 13.48 11.98
C GLU A 8 -3.61 14.87 12.52
N PRO A 9 -2.33 15.08 12.86
CA PRO A 9 -1.92 16.34 13.46
C PRO A 9 -2.05 17.46 12.41
N PRO A 10 -2.22 18.72 12.85
CA PRO A 10 -2.50 19.85 11.95
C PRO A 10 -1.43 20.09 10.86
N ASP A 11 -0.22 19.59 11.06
CA ASP A 11 0.94 19.68 10.18
C ASP A 11 1.15 18.44 9.30
N TYR A 12 0.23 17.47 9.32
CA TYR A 12 0.33 16.30 8.45
C TYR A 12 0.22 16.73 6.98
N PRO A 13 1.13 16.29 6.09
CA PRO A 13 1.24 16.83 4.74
C PRO A 13 -0.01 16.57 3.91
N VAL A 14 -0.51 17.63 3.26
CA VAL A 14 -1.58 17.55 2.27
C VAL A 14 -1.02 16.97 0.97
N LEU A 15 -1.77 16.07 0.34
CA LEU A 15 -1.39 15.48 -0.94
C LEU A 15 -1.66 16.48 -2.07
N GLU A 16 -0.62 17.18 -2.51
CA GLU A 16 -0.68 18.02 -3.70
C GLU A 16 -0.92 17.15 -4.96
N GLU A 17 -1.81 17.60 -5.84
CA GLU A 17 -2.11 16.95 -7.15
C GLU A 17 -2.70 15.52 -7.08
N ALA A 18 -3.30 15.11 -5.96
CA ALA A 18 -3.96 13.81 -5.83
C ALA A 18 -5.24 13.73 -6.68
N THR A 19 -5.33 12.75 -7.59
CA THR A 19 -6.50 12.58 -8.47
C THR A 19 -7.47 11.50 -7.98
N LEU A 20 -7.01 10.62 -7.09
CA LEU A 20 -7.80 9.51 -6.56
C LEU A 20 -8.55 9.87 -5.27
N ILE A 21 -8.44 11.10 -4.79
CA ILE A 21 -9.24 11.61 -3.65
C ILE A 21 -10.75 11.46 -3.90
N ARG A 22 -11.18 11.54 -5.17
CA ARG A 22 -12.57 11.29 -5.59
C ARG A 22 -13.10 9.87 -5.29
N LEU A 23 -12.23 8.94 -4.88
CA LEU A 23 -12.61 7.60 -4.47
C LEU A 23 -12.92 7.48 -2.98
N GLU A 24 -12.64 8.52 -2.18
CA GLU A 24 -13.07 8.56 -0.78
C GLU A 24 -14.60 8.45 -0.65
N GLY A 25 -15.05 7.75 0.39
CA GLY A 25 -16.44 7.37 0.62
C GLY A 25 -16.92 6.18 -0.21
N ARG A 26 -16.18 5.75 -1.23
CA ARG A 26 -16.59 4.65 -2.12
C ARG A 26 -16.23 3.28 -1.56
N GLU A 27 -17.00 2.28 -1.96
CA GLU A 27 -16.78 0.89 -1.60
C GLU A 27 -16.03 0.14 -2.69
N PHE A 28 -15.08 -0.68 -2.28
CA PHE A 28 -14.32 -1.57 -3.15
C PHE A 28 -14.35 -2.99 -2.59
N GLN A 29 -14.53 -3.96 -3.49
CA GLN A 29 -14.25 -5.35 -3.23
C GLN A 29 -12.74 -5.59 -3.35
N VAL A 30 -12.16 -6.25 -2.37
CA VAL A 30 -10.79 -6.79 -2.45
C VAL A 30 -10.86 -8.25 -2.01
N GLY A 31 -10.75 -9.15 -2.99
CA GLY A 31 -10.92 -10.59 -2.78
C GLY A 31 -12.33 -10.89 -2.29
N THR A 32 -12.46 -11.46 -1.09
CA THR A 32 -13.76 -11.76 -0.47
C THR A 32 -14.29 -10.65 0.43
N GLY A 33 -13.55 -9.55 0.63
CA GLY A 33 -13.90 -8.49 1.58
C GLY A 33 -14.38 -7.22 0.90
N ARG A 34 -15.31 -6.51 1.56
CA ARG A 34 -15.77 -5.17 1.18
C ARG A 34 -15.14 -4.12 2.06
N TYR A 35 -14.71 -3.03 1.45
CA TYR A 35 -13.98 -1.95 2.13
C TYR A 35 -14.50 -0.60 1.65
N ARG A 36 -14.88 0.27 2.58
CA ARG A 36 -15.14 1.69 2.28
C ARG A 36 -13.83 2.45 2.40
N LEU A 37 -13.44 3.18 1.36
CA LEU A 37 -12.27 4.06 1.40
C LEU A 37 -12.64 5.31 2.20
N ASP A 38 -11.93 5.59 3.29
CA ASP A 38 -12.25 6.72 4.16
C ASP A 38 -11.38 7.94 3.83
N ARG A 39 -10.08 7.72 3.56
CA ARG A 39 -9.12 8.80 3.29
C ARG A 39 -7.95 8.34 2.42
N LEU A 40 -7.59 9.12 1.42
CA LEU A 40 -6.37 8.95 0.64
C LEU A 40 -5.16 9.48 1.44
N VAL A 41 -4.17 8.61 1.64
CA VAL A 41 -2.98 8.89 2.47
C VAL A 41 -1.72 9.05 1.63
N SER A 42 -1.67 8.43 0.46
CA SER A 42 -0.57 8.59 -0.47
C SER A 42 -1.04 8.30 -1.88
N GLU A 43 -0.52 9.06 -2.84
CA GLU A 43 -0.68 8.78 -4.27
C GLU A 43 0.65 9.08 -4.98
N LYS A 44 1.08 8.18 -5.87
CA LYS A 44 2.31 8.36 -6.63
C LYS A 44 2.24 7.70 -7.99
N VAL A 45 2.66 8.44 -9.02
CA VAL A 45 2.81 7.93 -10.38
C VAL A 45 4.23 7.39 -10.58
N TYR A 46 4.33 6.11 -10.87
CA TYR A 46 5.57 5.42 -11.21
C TYR A 46 5.69 5.27 -12.72
N ARG A 47 6.24 6.31 -13.36
CA ARG A 47 6.35 6.39 -14.83
C ARG A 47 7.10 5.20 -15.46
N SER A 48 8.15 4.72 -14.80
CA SER A 48 8.94 3.56 -15.29
C SER A 48 8.14 2.26 -15.34
N TYR A 49 7.07 2.14 -14.55
CA TYR A 49 6.19 0.96 -14.51
C TYR A 49 4.83 1.21 -15.17
N ILE A 50 4.57 2.41 -15.69
CA ILE A 50 3.26 2.83 -16.22
C ILE A 50 2.16 2.51 -15.20
N GLU A 51 2.40 2.87 -13.94
CA GLU A 51 1.55 2.50 -12.82
C GLU A 51 1.34 3.68 -11.87
N ARG A 52 0.10 3.91 -11.47
CA ARG A 52 -0.24 4.81 -10.37
C ARG A 52 -0.49 3.96 -9.13
N ARG A 53 0.20 4.25 -8.03
CA ARG A 53 -0.06 3.61 -6.74
C ARG A 53 -0.74 4.58 -5.81
N ALA A 54 -1.72 4.08 -5.06
CA ALA A 54 -2.38 4.84 -4.02
C ALA A 54 -2.58 4.02 -2.76
N VAL A 55 -2.63 4.70 -1.62
CA VAL A 55 -2.84 4.10 -0.31
C VAL A 55 -3.98 4.84 0.35
N PHE A 56 -5.01 4.11 0.74
CA PHE A 56 -6.16 4.64 1.46
C PHE A 56 -6.21 4.06 2.87
N HIS A 57 -6.52 4.91 3.86
CA HIS A 57 -7.22 4.43 5.05
C HIS A 57 -8.63 4.01 4.63
N ALA A 58 -9.08 2.89 5.17
CA ALA A 58 -10.36 2.31 4.83
C ALA A 58 -10.96 1.56 6.02
N THR A 59 -12.25 1.32 5.95
CA THR A 59 -13.01 0.55 6.92
C THR A 59 -13.49 -0.72 6.26
N LYS A 60 -13.14 -1.88 6.83
CA LYS A 60 -13.71 -3.16 6.41
C LYS A 60 -15.20 -3.19 6.81
N LEU A 61 -16.04 -3.49 5.83
CA LEU A 61 -17.49 -3.62 6.00
C LEU A 61 -17.82 -5.11 6.23
N ASP A 62 -17.70 -5.55 7.47
CA ASP A 62 -18.26 -6.84 7.94
C ASP A 62 -19.54 -6.58 8.74
N ASP A 63 -20.45 -7.55 8.75
CA ASP A 63 -21.79 -7.41 9.37
C ASP A 63 -21.77 -7.21 10.90
N GLN A 64 -20.61 -7.37 11.57
CA GLN A 64 -20.54 -7.37 13.04
C GLN A 64 -19.46 -6.45 13.64
N GLN A 65 -18.43 -6.03 12.89
CA GLN A 65 -17.37 -5.14 13.40
C GLN A 65 -16.75 -4.28 12.29
N GLN A 66 -16.66 -2.98 12.54
CA GLN A 66 -15.89 -2.06 11.70
C GLN A 66 -14.41 -2.15 12.09
N GLN A 67 -13.58 -2.65 11.17
CA GLN A 67 -12.14 -2.72 11.36
C GLN A 67 -11.44 -1.72 10.46
N GLN A 68 -10.62 -0.84 11.04
CA GLN A 68 -9.74 0.03 10.26
C GLN A 68 -8.63 -0.76 9.58
N VAL A 69 -8.46 -0.51 8.30
CA VAL A 69 -7.49 -1.16 7.43
C VAL A 69 -6.84 -0.13 6.51
N VAL A 70 -5.86 -0.60 5.75
CA VAL A 70 -5.26 0.12 4.63
C VAL A 70 -5.58 -0.64 3.35
N VAL A 71 -6.06 0.07 2.32
CA VAL A 71 -6.22 -0.49 0.98
C VAL A 71 -5.23 0.20 0.05
N LYS A 72 -4.37 -0.60 -0.59
CA LYS A 72 -3.36 -0.15 -1.53
C LYS A 72 -3.75 -0.54 -2.95
N PHE A 73 -3.72 0.44 -3.84
CA PHE A 73 -4.02 0.32 -5.26
C PHE A 73 -2.73 0.32 -6.07
N PHE A 74 -2.72 -0.51 -7.12
CA PHE A 74 -1.71 -0.58 -8.17
C PHE A 74 -2.46 -0.51 -9.51
N ILE A 75 -2.54 0.68 -10.09
CA ILE A 75 -3.42 0.98 -11.23
C ILE A 75 -2.55 1.13 -12.48
N HIS A 76 -2.68 0.21 -13.43
CA HIS A 76 -1.95 0.31 -14.69
C HIS A 76 -2.47 1.47 -15.54
N GLN A 77 -1.60 2.44 -15.85
CA GLN A 77 -1.98 3.56 -16.67
C GLN A 77 -2.02 3.17 -18.16
N HIS A 78 -2.78 3.94 -18.95
CA HIS A 78 -2.88 3.68 -20.37
C HIS A 78 -1.51 3.89 -21.05
N PRO A 79 -1.03 2.94 -21.87
CA PRO A 79 0.32 2.97 -22.44
C PRO A 79 0.61 4.14 -23.40
N VAL A 80 -0.37 4.99 -23.70
CA VAL A 80 -0.24 6.14 -24.62
C VAL A 80 0.01 7.47 -23.90
N LEU A 81 -0.15 7.56 -22.57
CA LEU A 81 0.19 8.77 -21.79
C LEU A 81 1.73 8.79 -21.55
N PRO A 82 2.51 9.85 -21.91
CA PRO A 82 3.68 9.69 -22.79
C PRO A 82 5.09 10.09 -22.24
N ARG A 83 6.13 9.74 -23.04
CA ARG A 83 7.56 10.19 -23.14
C ARG A 83 8.67 9.26 -22.56
N GLY A 84 9.34 8.53 -23.47
CA GLY A 84 10.77 8.17 -23.37
C GLY A 84 11.15 6.68 -23.18
N GLY A 85 11.84 6.11 -24.18
CA GLY A 85 12.90 5.10 -23.99
C GLY A 85 12.55 3.59 -24.09
N GLU A 86 13.49 2.82 -24.65
CA GLU A 86 13.49 1.34 -24.73
C GLU A 86 13.34 0.63 -23.37
N ALA A 87 13.70 1.30 -22.27
CA ALA A 87 13.48 0.85 -20.89
C ALA A 87 12.01 0.47 -20.59
N ARG A 88 11.06 1.05 -21.33
CA ARG A 88 9.62 0.81 -21.19
C ARG A 88 9.20 -0.63 -21.50
N ARG A 89 9.80 -1.28 -22.50
CA ARG A 89 9.48 -2.69 -22.84
C ARG A 89 10.08 -3.67 -21.83
N LEU A 90 11.21 -3.30 -21.24
CA LEU A 90 11.91 -4.14 -20.27
C LEU A 90 11.17 -4.19 -18.92
N PHE A 91 10.49 -3.10 -18.53
CA PHE A 91 9.91 -2.96 -17.19
C PHE A 91 8.39 -3.06 -17.09
N SER A 92 7.64 -3.06 -18.21
CA SER A 92 6.19 -3.32 -18.19
C SER A 92 5.84 -4.69 -17.59
N HIS A 93 6.76 -5.66 -17.72
CA HIS A 93 6.62 -6.99 -17.12
C HIS A 93 6.94 -7.01 -15.61
N LEU A 94 7.52 -5.94 -15.03
CA LEU A 94 7.92 -5.88 -13.61
C LEU A 94 6.84 -5.35 -12.66
N ALA A 95 5.78 -4.69 -13.15
CA ALA A 95 4.70 -4.20 -12.30
C ALA A 95 3.97 -5.35 -11.57
N GLN A 96 3.77 -6.48 -12.26
CA GLN A 96 3.16 -7.66 -11.67
C GLN A 96 4.06 -8.30 -10.58
N PRO A 97 5.36 -8.53 -10.82
CA PRO A 97 6.30 -8.94 -9.78
C PRO A 97 6.33 -8.05 -8.55
N ALA A 98 6.14 -6.73 -8.69
CA ALA A 98 6.14 -5.83 -7.54
C ALA A 98 4.90 -6.02 -6.64
N PHE A 99 3.73 -6.22 -7.25
CA PHE A 99 2.50 -6.56 -6.52
C PHE A 99 2.61 -7.93 -5.85
N GLU A 100 3.01 -8.96 -6.61
CA GLU A 100 3.15 -10.33 -6.11
C GLU A 100 4.19 -10.42 -4.99
N GLY A 101 5.32 -9.72 -5.14
CA GLY A 101 6.35 -9.64 -4.10
C GLY A 101 5.85 -8.96 -2.83
N GLU A 102 4.96 -7.96 -2.93
CA GLU A 102 4.36 -7.32 -1.76
C GLU A 102 3.36 -8.25 -1.05
N VAL A 103 2.54 -8.98 -1.81
CA VAL A 103 1.65 -10.02 -1.27
C VAL A 103 2.46 -11.11 -0.57
N GLN A 104 3.51 -11.63 -1.20
CA GLN A 104 4.38 -12.66 -0.63
C GLN A 104 5.08 -12.18 0.66
N ALA A 105 5.53 -10.93 0.71
CA ALA A 105 6.14 -10.37 1.90
C ALA A 105 5.15 -10.24 3.07
N LEU A 106 3.90 -9.85 2.79
CA LEU A 106 2.85 -9.76 3.79
C LEU A 106 2.39 -11.15 4.27
N GLU A 107 2.34 -12.14 3.37
CA GLU A 107 2.08 -13.55 3.69
C GLU A 107 3.18 -14.12 4.60
N ALA A 108 4.45 -13.91 4.24
CA ALA A 108 5.58 -14.41 5.03
C ALA A 108 5.63 -13.82 6.45
N THR A 109 5.17 -12.59 6.63
CA THR A 109 5.16 -11.89 7.93
C THR A 109 3.84 -12.04 8.70
N ARG A 110 2.95 -12.93 8.25
CA ARG A 110 1.67 -13.19 8.92
C ARG A 110 1.90 -13.68 10.35
N GLY A 111 1.18 -13.09 11.30
CA GLY A 111 1.28 -13.39 12.73
C GLY A 111 2.44 -12.71 13.45
N LEU A 112 3.34 -12.04 12.74
CA LEU A 112 4.45 -11.31 13.36
C LEU A 112 4.02 -9.91 13.82
N ASN A 113 4.24 -9.63 15.09
CA ASN A 113 3.94 -8.32 15.68
C ASN A 113 4.80 -7.21 15.06
N GLY A 114 4.18 -6.08 14.76
CA GLY A 114 4.86 -4.92 14.16
C GLY A 114 4.87 -4.92 12.62
N PHE A 115 4.31 -5.95 11.97
CA PHE A 115 4.11 -5.98 10.53
C PHE A 115 2.62 -5.81 10.16
N PRO A 116 2.31 -5.12 9.05
CA PRO A 116 0.95 -5.12 8.52
C PRO A 116 0.53 -6.55 8.16
N GLN A 117 -0.68 -6.93 8.56
CA GLN A 117 -1.24 -8.26 8.31
C GLN A 117 -2.10 -8.21 7.06
N LEU A 118 -1.79 -9.05 6.08
CA LEU A 118 -2.61 -9.21 4.88
C LEU A 118 -4.03 -9.66 5.26
N ARG A 119 -5.03 -8.94 4.77
CA ARG A 119 -6.45 -9.30 4.91
C ARG A 119 -6.95 -9.97 3.64
N ASN A 120 -6.80 -9.30 2.50
CA ASN A 120 -7.15 -9.81 1.17
C ASN A 120 -6.26 -9.14 0.11
N TRP A 121 -6.23 -9.71 -1.08
CA TRP A 121 -5.69 -9.09 -2.27
C TRP A 121 -6.51 -9.51 -3.49
N GLU A 122 -6.40 -8.74 -4.57
CA GLU A 122 -7.09 -9.05 -5.82
C GLU A 122 -6.33 -8.46 -7.02
N SER A 123 -6.36 -9.17 -8.14
CA SER A 123 -6.04 -8.65 -9.46
C SER A 123 -7.33 -8.56 -10.27
N THR A 124 -7.70 -7.36 -10.67
CA THR A 124 -8.97 -7.07 -11.34
C THR A 124 -8.79 -6.15 -12.54
N VAL A 125 -9.90 -5.82 -13.20
CA VAL A 125 -9.95 -4.93 -14.36
C VAL A 125 -10.48 -3.57 -13.94
N GLN A 126 -9.88 -2.53 -14.47
CA GLN A 126 -10.31 -1.16 -14.28
C GLN A 126 -11.68 -0.92 -14.92
N SER A 127 -12.61 -0.43 -14.12
CA SER A 127 -13.89 0.10 -14.58
C SER A 127 -13.71 1.44 -15.31
N THR A 128 -14.81 1.98 -15.83
CA THR A 128 -14.84 3.25 -16.58
C THR A 128 -14.46 4.48 -15.75
N GLU A 129 -14.40 4.34 -14.42
CA GLU A 129 -14.03 5.43 -13.54
C GLU A 129 -12.52 5.67 -13.48
N PHE A 130 -11.67 4.77 -13.99
CA PHE A 130 -10.23 4.91 -13.97
C PHE A 130 -9.66 5.45 -15.30
N GLU A 131 -8.37 5.83 -15.27
CA GLU A 131 -7.67 6.44 -16.43
C GLU A 131 -7.47 5.45 -17.60
N ASN A 132 -7.61 4.15 -17.36
CA ASN A 132 -7.41 3.11 -18.37
C ASN A 132 -8.48 2.01 -18.24
N PRO A 133 -9.75 2.28 -18.63
CA PRO A 133 -10.81 1.29 -18.57
C PRO A 133 -10.45 0.03 -19.36
N GLY A 134 -10.71 -1.16 -18.80
CA GLY A 134 -10.25 -2.43 -19.36
C GLY A 134 -8.78 -2.78 -19.06
N GLY A 135 -8.01 -1.83 -18.52
CA GLY A 135 -6.66 -2.05 -18.01
C GLY A 135 -6.64 -2.82 -16.69
N ARG A 136 -5.47 -3.25 -16.25
CA ARG A 136 -5.31 -4.02 -15.00
C ARG A 136 -5.28 -3.11 -13.76
N MET A 137 -5.84 -3.58 -12.66
CA MET A 137 -5.70 -2.97 -11.35
C MET A 137 -5.46 -4.07 -10.31
N ASN A 138 -4.46 -3.91 -9.46
CA ASN A 138 -4.24 -4.80 -8.33
C ASN A 138 -4.52 -4.07 -7.01
N LEU A 139 -5.08 -4.79 -6.05
CA LEU A 139 -5.54 -4.27 -4.76
C LEU A 139 -4.97 -5.13 -3.64
N ILE A 140 -4.52 -4.50 -2.56
CA ILE A 140 -4.12 -5.17 -1.31
C ILE A 140 -4.85 -4.51 -0.16
N ALA A 141 -5.57 -5.29 0.64
CA ALA A 141 -6.12 -4.86 1.91
C ALA A 141 -5.28 -5.44 3.06
N MET A 142 -4.82 -4.60 3.97
CA MET A 142 -3.97 -4.99 5.10
C MET A 142 -4.34 -4.24 6.38
N THR A 143 -3.95 -4.74 7.55
CA THR A 143 -4.18 -4.00 8.80
C THR A 143 -3.45 -2.67 8.80
N ARG A 144 -4.12 -1.64 9.30
CA ARG A 144 -3.47 -0.36 9.59
C ARG A 144 -2.56 -0.52 10.82
N LEU A 145 -1.29 -0.14 10.68
CA LEU A 145 -0.40 0.01 11.83
C LEU A 145 -0.63 1.37 12.50
N PRO A 146 -0.49 1.47 13.83
CA PRO A 146 -0.62 2.74 14.52
C PRO A 146 0.53 3.69 14.17
N GLY A 147 0.26 5.00 14.25
CA GLY A 147 1.24 6.06 14.02
C GLY A 147 1.29 6.55 12.58
N PHE A 148 2.38 7.23 12.24
CA PHE A 148 2.58 7.94 10.98
C PHE A 148 3.88 7.49 10.30
N SER A 149 4.00 7.79 9.01
CA SER A 149 5.26 7.58 8.26
C SER A 149 6.44 8.22 8.98
N LEU A 150 7.63 7.60 8.93
CA LEU A 150 8.85 8.19 9.50
C LEU A 150 9.18 9.57 8.94
N SER A 151 8.74 9.87 7.71
CA SER A 151 8.90 11.20 7.10
C SER A 151 8.21 12.30 7.90
N PHE A 152 7.11 11.99 8.59
CA PHE A 152 6.42 12.93 9.47
C PHE A 152 7.33 13.38 10.63
N TYR A 153 8.09 12.44 11.20
CA TYR A 153 8.99 12.69 12.31
C TYR A 153 10.38 13.21 11.88
N ALA A 154 10.57 13.65 10.64
CA ALA A 154 11.90 13.96 10.10
C ALA A 154 12.69 14.99 10.93
N ASN A 155 12.00 15.95 11.56
CA ASN A 155 12.64 16.93 12.45
C ASN A 155 13.00 16.32 13.81
N ASP A 156 12.08 15.56 14.41
CA ASP A 156 12.29 14.87 15.69
C ASP A 156 13.40 13.81 15.61
N LEU A 157 13.53 13.13 14.47
CA LEU A 157 14.53 12.09 14.25
C LEU A 157 15.95 12.63 14.14
N ARG A 158 16.15 13.95 14.09
CA ARG A 158 17.48 14.57 14.18
C ARG A 158 18.10 14.37 15.55
N GLU A 159 17.29 14.23 16.60
CA GLU A 159 17.76 13.96 17.95
C GLU A 159 18.17 12.48 18.12
N PRO A 160 19.41 12.19 18.53
CA PRO A 160 19.86 10.81 18.74
C PRO A 160 19.04 10.03 19.77
N SER A 161 18.54 10.71 20.82
CA SER A 161 17.69 10.12 21.86
C SER A 161 16.37 9.58 21.30
N ARG A 162 15.81 10.24 20.27
CA ARG A 162 14.56 9.86 19.61
C ARG A 162 14.77 8.84 18.48
N SER A 163 15.86 8.97 17.73
CA SER A 163 16.14 8.07 16.59
C SER A 163 16.73 6.71 16.98
N LYS A 164 17.48 6.61 18.09
CA LYS A 164 18.10 5.34 18.52
C LYS A 164 17.07 4.23 18.80
N PRO A 165 15.99 4.44 19.57
CA PRO A 165 14.98 3.39 19.80
C PRO A 165 14.30 2.91 18.52
N ILE A 166 14.00 3.82 17.59
CA ILE A 166 13.36 3.50 16.31
C ILE A 166 14.30 2.65 15.45
N LYS A 167 15.59 2.99 15.40
CA LYS A 167 16.61 2.20 14.69
C LYS A 167 16.75 0.80 15.31
N ALA A 168 16.82 0.69 16.63
CA ALA A 168 16.89 -0.60 17.31
C ALA A 168 15.66 -1.47 16.97
N ARG A 169 14.47 -0.88 17.05
CA ARG A 169 13.23 -1.59 16.70
C ARG A 169 13.17 -2.01 15.24
N LEU A 170 13.67 -1.19 14.32
CA LEU A 170 13.79 -1.55 12.90
C LEU A 170 14.73 -2.74 12.68
N VAL A 171 15.87 -2.77 13.38
CA VAL A 171 16.81 -3.91 13.30
C VAL A 171 16.13 -5.20 13.78
N GLU A 172 15.45 -5.18 14.92
CA GLU A 172 14.70 -6.33 15.43
C GLU A 172 13.67 -6.85 14.41
N LEU A 173 12.89 -5.95 13.80
CA LEU A 173 11.90 -6.34 12.78
C LEU A 173 12.58 -6.96 11.55
N VAL A 174 13.69 -6.38 11.08
CA VAL A 174 14.44 -6.92 9.94
C VAL A 174 15.01 -8.30 10.24
N GLU A 175 15.48 -8.54 11.46
CA GLU A 175 15.99 -9.84 11.91
C GLU A 175 14.89 -10.89 11.99
N LEU A 176 13.73 -10.55 12.57
CA LEU A 176 12.55 -11.43 12.58
C LEU A 176 12.14 -11.88 11.16
N ARG A 177 12.38 -11.05 10.15
CA ARG A 177 12.14 -11.42 8.75
C ARG A 177 13.20 -12.37 8.19
N LYS A 178 14.48 -12.24 8.59
CA LYS A 178 15.56 -13.09 8.05
C LYS A 178 15.42 -14.56 8.45
N ASP A 179 14.76 -14.82 9.57
CA ASP A 179 14.49 -16.17 10.05
C ASP A 179 13.34 -16.87 9.29
N LEU A 180 12.60 -16.13 8.45
CA LEU A 180 11.68 -16.70 7.48
C LEU A 180 12.49 -17.13 6.25
N SER A 181 12.57 -18.45 6.02
CA SER A 181 13.26 -19.08 4.88
C SER A 181 13.04 -18.32 3.56
N PRO A 182 14.05 -18.22 2.67
CA PRO A 182 13.90 -17.55 1.39
C PRO A 182 12.71 -18.15 0.65
N VAL A 183 11.70 -17.31 0.35
CA VAL A 183 10.60 -17.69 -0.53
C VAL A 183 11.25 -18.17 -1.83
N PRO A 184 11.02 -19.43 -2.26
CA PRO A 184 11.55 -19.88 -3.52
C PRO A 184 10.91 -19.02 -4.61
N LEU A 185 11.73 -18.23 -5.30
CA LEU A 185 11.39 -17.70 -6.61
C LEU A 185 11.18 -18.92 -7.50
N CYS A 186 9.94 -19.40 -7.60
CA CYS A 186 9.53 -20.36 -8.62
C CYS A 186 9.63 -19.66 -9.98
N LEU A 187 10.85 -19.60 -10.52
CA LEU A 187 11.11 -19.41 -11.94
C LEU A 187 10.82 -20.76 -12.61
N GLY A 188 9.66 -20.87 -13.26
CA GLY A 188 9.39 -21.99 -14.15
C GLY A 188 7.91 -22.28 -14.36
N CYS A 189 7.34 -21.69 -15.41
CA CYS A 189 6.54 -22.36 -16.44
C CYS A 189 6.73 -21.58 -17.75
#